data_AF-A0A3N5Q3U1-F1
#
_entry.id   AF-A0A3N5Q3U1-F1
#
_cell.length_a   1.000
_cell.length_b   1.000
_cell.length_c   1.000
_cell.angle_alpha   90.00
_cell.angle_beta   90.00
_cell.angle_gamma   90.00
#
_symmetry.space_group_name_H-M   'P 1'
#
loop_
_entity.id
_entity.type
_entity.pdbx_description
1 polymer ?
#
loop_
_entity_poly.entity_id
_entity_poly.type
_entity_poly.pdbx_seq_one_letter_code
_entity_poly.pdbx_strand_id
1 'polypeptide(L)'
;MNHINVDLWKIRIHFALFFGAGGFLYPFLALYYKQIGLTGAQMGLLASLGWAISMLTAPVWGRWGDTAKNPKIVLQVALLGAGLANFLLGLQNTVLGIAFFIALGSIFDNSISSLSTLHALAATEGEKSGFGSVRLF
;
A
#
# COMPACT_ATOMS: atom_id res chain seq x y z
N MET A 1 1.79 28.67 -12.51
CA MET A 1 3.05 27.94 -12.26
C MET A 1 3.22 27.46 -10.81
N ASN A 2 2.62 28.09 -9.78
CA ASN A 2 2.76 27.63 -8.38
C ASN A 2 1.94 26.39 -7.97
N HIS A 3 0.84 26.07 -8.66
CA HIS A 3 -0.01 24.93 -8.27
C HIS A 3 0.62 23.56 -8.60
N ILE A 4 1.38 23.48 -9.70
CA ILE A 4 1.98 22.23 -10.21
C ILE A 4 3.09 21.73 -9.26
N ASN A 5 3.91 22.65 -8.73
CA ASN A 5 5.03 22.31 -7.85
C ASN A 5 4.55 21.83 -6.45
N VAL A 6 3.46 22.43 -5.95
CA VAL A 6 2.83 22.02 -4.68
C VAL A 6 2.21 20.62 -4.78
N ASP A 7 1.68 20.25 -5.95
CA ASP A 7 1.10 18.91 -6.15
C ASP A 7 2.18 17.82 -6.25
N LEU A 8 3.34 18.10 -6.84
CA LEU A 8 4.48 17.17 -6.89
C LEU A 8 5.09 16.89 -5.51
N TRP A 9 5.29 17.93 -4.69
CA TRP A 9 5.81 17.79 -3.32
C TRP A 9 4.91 16.89 -2.46
N LYS A 10 3.59 17.02 -2.57
CA LYS A 10 2.63 16.16 -1.85
C LYS A 10 2.77 14.68 -2.23
N ILE A 11 2.96 14.40 -3.53
CA ILE A 11 3.16 13.05 -4.04
C ILE A 11 4.48 12.46 -3.50
N ARG A 12 5.56 13.25 -3.48
CA ARG A 12 6.86 12.84 -2.92
C ARG A 12 6.77 12.50 -1.43
N ILE A 13 6.16 13.37 -0.62
CA ILE A 13 5.95 13.08 0.81
C ILE A 13 5.13 11.81 0.99
N HIS A 14 4.05 11.63 0.20
CA HIS A 14 3.22 10.44 0.28
C HIS A 14 4.06 9.17 0.06
N PHE A 15 4.87 9.13 -1.01
CA PHE A 15 5.74 7.98 -1.28
C PHE A 15 6.80 7.80 -0.18
N ALA A 16 7.44 8.88 0.28
CA ALA A 16 8.44 8.81 1.35
C ALA A 16 7.85 8.25 2.65
N LEU A 17 6.68 8.71 3.06
CA LEU A 17 5.97 8.21 4.24
C LEU A 17 5.50 6.77 4.06
N PHE A 18 4.97 6.42 2.89
CA PHE A 18 4.45 5.08 2.63
C PHE A 18 5.56 4.03 2.64
N PHE A 19 6.64 4.25 1.87
CA PHE A 19 7.78 3.35 1.86
C PHE A 19 8.57 3.39 3.18
N GLY A 20 8.69 4.55 3.82
CA GLY A 20 9.33 4.69 5.14
C GLY A 20 8.57 3.93 6.23
N ALA A 21 7.24 4.03 6.27
CA ALA A 21 6.40 3.28 7.20
C ALA A 21 6.50 1.78 6.95
N GLY A 22 6.43 1.33 5.69
CA GLY A 22 6.62 -0.08 5.34
C GLY A 22 8.00 -0.61 5.77
N GLY A 23 9.07 0.12 5.44
CA GLY A 23 10.44 -0.22 5.83
C GLY A 23 10.66 -0.30 7.34
N PHE A 24 9.94 0.51 8.11
CA PHE A 24 9.92 0.41 9.56
C PHE A 24 9.07 -0.77 10.05
N LEU A 25 7.89 -1.02 9.48
CA LEU A 25 6.93 -2.00 10.00
C LEU A 25 7.34 -3.46 9.73
N TYR A 26 7.71 -3.80 8.48
CA TYR A 26 7.90 -5.20 8.05
C TYR A 26 8.97 -5.97 8.84
N PRO A 27 10.13 -5.38 9.23
CA PRO A 27 11.12 -6.07 10.06
C PRO A 27 10.59 -6.46 11.44
N PHE A 28 9.79 -5.59 12.07
CA PHE A 28 9.20 -5.86 13.38
C PHE A 28 8.05 -6.85 13.30
N LEU A 29 7.31 -6.88 12.20
CA LEU A 29 6.21 -7.83 12.00
C LEU A 29 6.71 -9.28 12.00
N ALA A 30 7.84 -9.54 11.31
CA ALA A 30 8.49 -10.85 11.31
C ALA A 30 8.96 -11.27 12.71
N LEU A 31 9.48 -10.32 13.49
CA LEU A 31 9.90 -10.56 14.87
C LEU A 31 8.70 -10.82 15.79
N TYR A 32 7.61 -10.05 15.64
CA TYR A 32 6.38 -10.21 16.40
C TYR A 32 5.77 -11.59 16.17
N TYR A 33 5.60 -12.03 14.92
CA TYR A 33 5.10 -13.37 14.60
C TYR A 33 5.93 -14.48 15.23
N LYS A 34 7.26 -14.31 15.27
CA LYS A 34 8.13 -15.25 15.97
C LYS A 34 7.91 -15.24 17.49
N GLN A 35 7.68 -14.08 18.10
CA GLN A 35 7.42 -13.93 19.54
C GLN A 35 6.09 -14.57 19.98
N ILE A 36 5.04 -14.42 19.18
CA ILE A 36 3.74 -15.07 19.46
C ILE A 36 3.72 -16.58 19.12
N GLY A 37 4.88 -17.15 18.73
CA GLY A 37 5.07 -18.58 18.55
C GLY A 37 4.67 -19.13 17.18
N LEU A 38 4.48 -18.28 16.16
CA LEU A 38 4.22 -18.78 14.81
C LEU A 38 5.44 -19.53 14.27
N THR A 39 5.15 -20.65 13.61
CA THR A 39 6.19 -21.42 12.92
C THR A 39 6.62 -20.72 11.63
N GLY A 40 7.83 -21.01 11.15
CA GLY A 40 8.30 -20.52 9.84
C GLY A 40 7.36 -20.88 8.70
N ALA A 41 6.74 -22.06 8.74
CA ALA A 41 5.75 -22.50 7.77
C ALA A 41 4.47 -21.64 7.82
N GLN A 42 3.96 -21.31 9.00
CA GLN A 42 2.78 -20.44 9.15
C GLN A 42 3.05 -19.02 8.65
N MET A 43 4.21 -18.45 8.97
CA MET A 43 4.61 -17.14 8.44
C MET A 43 4.71 -17.16 6.91
N GLY A 44 5.30 -18.22 6.35
CA GLY A 44 5.36 -18.42 4.90
C GLY A 44 3.97 -18.51 4.25
N LEU A 45 3.05 -19.28 4.84
CA LEU A 45 1.68 -19.40 4.35
C LEU A 45 0.92 -18.06 4.42
N LEU A 46 1.07 -17.31 5.50
CA LEU A 46 0.46 -15.97 5.65
C LEU A 46 0.99 -15.00 4.60
N ALA A 47 2.31 -15.01 4.34
CA ALA A 47 2.90 -14.21 3.28
C ALA A 47 2.34 -14.62 1.92
N SER A 48 2.34 -15.91 1.57
CA SER A 48 1.79 -16.42 0.31
C SER A 48 0.32 -16.07 0.13
N LEU A 49 -0.48 -16.11 1.20
CA LEU A 49 -1.88 -15.70 1.17
C LEU A 49 -2.02 -14.22 0.78
N GLY A 50 -1.21 -13.36 1.39
CA GLY A 50 -1.19 -11.92 1.06
C GLY A 50 -0.84 -11.67 -0.40
N TRP A 51 0.19 -12.34 -0.94
CA TRP A 51 0.56 -12.23 -2.35
C TRP A 51 -0.51 -12.80 -3.29
N ALA A 52 -1.14 -13.92 -2.94
CA ALA A 52 -2.21 -14.53 -3.76
C ALA A 52 -3.43 -13.62 -3.87
N ILE A 53 -3.88 -13.04 -2.75
CA ILE A 53 -4.99 -12.09 -2.73
C ILE A 53 -4.61 -10.81 -3.48
N SER A 54 -3.36 -10.36 -3.33
CA SER A 54 -2.85 -9.22 -4.07
C SER A 54 -2.93 -9.42 -5.58
N MET A 55 -2.53 -10.60 -6.06
CA MET A 55 -2.58 -10.94 -7.48
C MET A 55 -4.01 -10.93 -8.04
N LEU A 56 -4.99 -11.39 -7.25
CA LEU A 56 -6.40 -11.42 -7.66
C LEU A 56 -7.06 -10.04 -7.63
N THR A 57 -6.65 -9.19 -6.69
CA THR A 57 -7.26 -7.87 -6.48
C THR A 57 -6.64 -6.79 -7.37
N ALA A 58 -5.40 -6.98 -7.84
CA ALA A 58 -4.72 -6.07 -8.75
C ALA A 58 -5.54 -5.65 -10.00
N PRO A 59 -6.15 -6.56 -10.80
CA PRO A 59 -6.94 -6.16 -11.97
C PRO A 59 -8.24 -5.44 -11.61
N VAL A 60 -8.82 -5.71 -10.44
CA VAL A 60 -10.05 -5.05 -9.97
C VAL A 60 -9.76 -3.59 -9.67
N TRP A 61 -8.68 -3.32 -8.94
CA TRP A 61 -8.26 -1.96 -8.62
C TRP A 61 -7.73 -1.19 -9.83
N GLY A 62 -7.07 -1.84 -10.78
CA GLY A 62 -6.69 -1.20 -12.05
C GLY A 62 -7.91 -0.67 -12.79
N ARG A 63 -8.95 -1.50 -12.96
CA ARG A 63 -10.21 -1.10 -13.61
C ARG A 63 -10.92 0.03 -12.85
N TRP A 64 -11.02 -0.07 -11.53
CA TRP A 64 -11.64 0.97 -10.71
C TRP A 64 -10.83 2.27 -10.67
N GLY A 65 -9.51 2.21 -10.71
CA GLY A 65 -8.63 3.37 -10.81
C GLY A 65 -8.86 4.14 -12.12
N ASP A 66 -8.98 3.42 -13.23
CA ASP A 66 -9.18 4.01 -14.57
C ASP A 66 -10.60 4.61 -14.75
N THR A 67 -11.61 4.09 -14.05
CA THR A 67 -13.01 4.55 -14.17
C THR A 67 -13.48 5.46 -13.04
N ALA A 68 -12.67 5.68 -12.00
CA ALA A 68 -13.04 6.53 -10.89
C ALA A 68 -13.08 8.01 -11.29
N LYS A 69 -14.24 8.66 -11.09
CA LYS A 69 -14.40 10.10 -11.32
C LYS A 69 -13.47 10.97 -10.45
N ASN A 70 -13.05 10.47 -9.29
CA ASN A 70 -12.18 11.16 -8.33
C ASN A 70 -11.14 10.18 -7.72
N PRO A 71 -10.03 9.90 -8.42
CA PRO A 71 -9.03 8.93 -7.97
C PRO A 71 -8.37 9.32 -6.64
N LYS A 72 -8.32 10.61 -6.28
CA LYS A 72 -7.80 11.07 -4.97
C LYS A 72 -8.60 10.54 -3.78
N ILE A 73 -9.93 10.46 -3.88
CA ILE A 73 -10.79 9.98 -2.78
C ILE A 73 -10.60 8.47 -2.59
N VAL A 74 -10.49 7.74 -3.70
CA VAL A 74 -10.23 6.29 -3.68
C VAL A 74 -8.89 6.01 -3.00
N LEU A 75 -7.85 6.81 -3.27
CA LEU A 75 -6.55 6.69 -2.61
C LEU A 75 -6.64 6.93 -1.09
N GLN A 76 -7.37 7.96 -0.67
CA GLN A 76 -7.54 8.27 0.76
C GLN A 76 -8.28 7.15 1.51
N VAL A 77 -9.35 6.62 0.90
CA VAL A 77 -10.10 5.48 1.48
C VAL A 77 -9.23 4.23 1.55
N ALA A 78 -8.44 3.94 0.51
CA ALA A 78 -7.52 2.81 0.51
C ALA A 78 -6.42 2.96 1.58
N LEU A 79 -5.86 4.17 1.75
CA LEU A 79 -4.86 4.44 2.79
C LEU A 79 -5.43 4.29 4.21
N LEU A 80 -6.64 4.81 4.45
CA LEU A 80 -7.31 4.66 5.74
C LEU A 80 -7.66 3.19 6.01
N GLY A 81 -8.13 2.47 5.00
CA GLY A 81 -8.42 1.04 5.08
C GLY A 81 -7.17 0.21 5.38
N ALA A 82 -6.07 0.47 4.68
CA ALA A 82 -4.78 -0.18 4.92
C ALA A 82 -4.22 0.14 6.31
N GLY A 83 -4.28 1.41 6.73
CA GLY A 83 -3.84 1.83 8.07
C GLY A 83 -4.65 1.17 9.18
N LEU A 84 -5.98 1.12 9.03
CA LEU A 84 -6.87 0.45 9.99
C LEU A 84 -6.62 -1.07 10.03
N ALA A 85 -6.45 -1.71 8.87
CA ALA A 85 -6.14 -3.13 8.80
C ALA A 85 -4.80 -3.47 9.49
N ASN A 86 -3.76 -2.65 9.28
CA ASN A 86 -2.47 -2.82 9.95
C ASN A 86 -2.56 -2.60 11.47
N PHE A 87 -3.33 -1.60 11.90
CA PHE A 87 -3.57 -1.36 13.32
C PHE A 87 -4.29 -2.55 13.98
N LEU A 88 -5.36 -3.06 13.35
CA LEU A 88 -6.12 -4.19 13.85
C LEU A 88 -5.31 -5.49 13.82
N LEU A 89 -4.42 -5.66 12.85
CA LEU A 89 -3.47 -6.78 12.78
C LEU A 89 -2.56 -6.81 14.01
N GLY A 90 -2.08 -5.64 14.45
CA GLY A 90 -1.26 -5.53 15.67
C GLY A 90 -1.98 -5.93 16.97
N LEU A 91 -3.30 -6.05 16.95
CA LEU A 91 -4.11 -6.52 18.09
C LEU A 91 -4.34 -8.05 18.06
N GLN A 92 -3.98 -8.74 16.97
CA GLN A 92 -4.26 -10.16 16.80
C GLN A 92 -3.10 -11.03 17.27
N ASN A 93 -3.38 -11.95 18.19
CA ASN A 93 -2.43 -12.96 18.66
C ASN A 93 -2.68 -14.36 18.08
N THR A 94 -3.70 -14.51 17.23
CA THR A 94 -4.11 -15.81 16.66
C THR A 94 -3.84 -15.87 15.17
N VAL A 95 -3.32 -17.00 14.67
CA VAL A 95 -2.99 -17.21 13.24
C VAL A 95 -4.18 -16.92 12.31
N LEU A 96 -5.39 -17.33 12.68
CA LEU A 96 -6.60 -17.07 11.90
C LEU A 96 -6.96 -15.58 11.86
N GLY A 97 -6.83 -14.88 12.98
CA GLY A 97 -7.04 -13.43 13.03
C GLY A 97 -6.03 -12.69 12.15
N ILE A 98 -4.74 -13.07 12.27
CA ILE A 98 -3.67 -12.51 11.43
C ILE A 98 -3.94 -12.78 9.95
N ALA A 99 -4.33 -14.01 9.57
CA ALA A 99 -4.68 -14.36 8.19
C ALA A 99 -5.83 -13.50 7.64
N PHE A 100 -6.87 -13.29 8.43
CA PHE A 100 -8.02 -12.49 8.05
C PHE A 100 -7.66 -11.02 7.81
N PHE A 101 -6.88 -10.40 8.72
CA PHE A 101 -6.48 -9.00 8.55
C PHE A 101 -5.39 -8.80 7.50
N ILE A 102 -4.50 -9.77 7.28
CA ILE A 102 -3.59 -9.77 6.12
C ILE A 102 -4.41 -9.82 4.83
N ALA A 103 -5.40 -10.71 4.75
CA ALA A 103 -6.27 -10.81 3.58
C ALA A 103 -6.99 -9.48 3.31
N LEU A 104 -7.56 -8.87 4.35
CA LEU A 104 -8.25 -7.59 4.26
C LEU A 104 -7.28 -6.46 3.83
N GLY A 105 -6.10 -6.37 4.47
CA GLY A 105 -5.08 -5.37 4.15
C GLY A 105 -4.49 -5.52 2.74
N SER A 106 -4.30 -6.76 2.27
CA SER A 106 -3.76 -7.06 0.94
C SER A 106 -4.66 -6.54 -0.18
N ILE A 107 -5.97 -6.48 0.05
CA ILE A 107 -6.91 -5.87 -0.91
C ILE A 107 -6.59 -4.38 -1.06
N PHE A 108 -6.20 -3.68 0.01
CA PHE A 108 -5.95 -2.24 -0.02
C PHE A 108 -4.55 -1.86 -0.49
N ASP A 109 -3.52 -2.65 -0.17
CA ASP A 109 -2.12 -2.35 -0.53
C ASP A 109 -1.90 -2.25 -2.05
N ASN A 110 -2.59 -3.06 -2.85
CA ASN A 110 -2.48 -3.03 -4.31
C ASN A 110 -3.11 -1.77 -4.92
N SER A 111 -4.15 -1.24 -4.28
CA SER A 111 -4.82 -0.01 -4.70
C SER A 111 -3.88 1.20 -4.58
N ILE A 112 -3.05 1.24 -3.53
CA ILE A 112 -2.13 2.36 -3.28
C ILE A 112 -1.04 2.42 -4.35
N SER A 113 -0.41 1.29 -4.69
CA SER A 113 0.69 1.31 -5.66
C SER A 113 0.26 1.69 -7.08
N SER A 114 -0.88 1.17 -7.55
CA SER A 114 -1.39 1.45 -8.90
C SER A 114 -1.91 2.88 -9.02
N LEU A 115 -2.67 3.34 -8.03
CA LEU A 115 -3.33 4.64 -8.06
C LEU A 115 -2.37 5.81 -7.79
N SER A 116 -1.37 5.62 -6.92
CA SER A 116 -0.30 6.62 -6.73
C SER A 116 0.58 6.76 -7.98
N THR A 117 0.77 5.67 -8.72
CA THR A 117 1.51 5.66 -10.01
C THR A 117 0.72 6.41 -11.09
N LEU A 118 -0.60 6.24 -11.16
CA LEU A 118 -1.48 7.00 -12.07
C LEU A 118 -1.49 8.50 -11.77
N HIS A 119 -1.58 8.89 -10.49
CA HIS A 119 -1.51 10.31 -10.09
C HIS A 119 -0.15 10.94 -10.38
N ALA A 120 0.94 10.20 -10.14
CA ALA A 120 2.28 10.65 -10.49
C ALA A 120 2.42 10.83 -12.00
N LEU A 121 1.90 9.89 -12.82
CA LEU A 121 1.96 9.95 -14.28
C LEU A 121 1.22 11.17 -14.81
N ALA A 122 -0.01 11.39 -14.36
CA ALA A 122 -0.82 12.55 -14.73
C ALA A 122 -0.18 13.88 -14.29
N ALA A 123 0.53 13.91 -13.16
CA ALA A 123 1.27 15.09 -12.70
C ALA A 123 2.55 15.35 -13.53
N THR A 124 3.17 14.29 -14.08
CA THR A 124 4.38 14.38 -14.91
C THR A 124 4.13 14.57 -16.41
N GLU A 125 2.91 14.32 -16.91
CA GLU A 125 2.55 14.49 -18.34
C GLU A 125 2.67 15.95 -18.86
N GLY A 126 3.03 16.91 -18.02
CA GLY A 126 3.32 18.30 -18.40
C GLY A 126 4.73 18.79 -18.04
N GLU A 127 5.61 17.96 -17.47
CA GLU A 127 6.92 18.37 -16.96
C GLU A 127 8.06 17.56 -17.59
N LYS A 128 9.21 18.20 -17.90
CA LYS A 128 10.43 17.53 -18.40
C LYS A 128 11.12 16.63 -17.35
N SER A 129 10.45 16.38 -16.23
CA SER A 129 10.91 15.57 -15.11
C SER A 129 10.58 14.11 -15.39
N GLY A 130 11.60 13.26 -15.54
CA GLY A 130 11.40 11.85 -15.82
C GLY A 130 10.65 11.15 -14.69
N PHE A 131 9.68 10.32 -15.04
CA PHE A 131 8.82 9.55 -14.13
C PHE A 131 9.58 8.83 -12.99
N GLY A 132 10.81 8.36 -13.27
CA GLY A 132 11.67 7.73 -12.28
C GLY A 132 12.18 8.66 -11.17
N SER A 133 12.31 9.96 -11.44
CA SER A 133 12.81 10.94 -10.46
C SER A 133 11.79 11.19 -9.34
N VAL A 134 10.49 11.17 -9.64
CA VAL A 134 9.41 11.41 -8.65
C VAL A 134 9.28 10.27 -7.63
N ARG A 135 9.77 9.06 -7.95
CA ARG A 135 9.81 7.93 -7.00
C ARG A 135 11.10 7.86 -6.17
N LEU A 136 12.15 8.57 -6.58
CA LEU A 136 13.48 8.50 -5.96
C LEU A 136 13.90 9.79 -5.23
N PHE A 137 13.35 10.95 -5.62
CA PHE A 137 13.77 12.29 -5.16
C PHE A 137 12.59 13.25 -4.99
#